data_AF-A0A955MLC5-F1
#
_entry.id   AF-A0A955MLC5-F1
#
_cell.length_a   1.000
_cell.length_b   1.000
_cell.length_c   1.000
_cell.angle_alpha   90.00
_cell.angle_beta   90.00
_cell.angle_gamma   90.00
#
_symmetry.space_group_name_H-M   'P 1'
#
loop_
_entity.id
_entity.type
_entity.pdbx_description
1 polymer ?
#
loop_
_entity_poly.entity_id
_entity_poly.type
_entity_poly.pdbx_seq_one_letter_code
_entity_poly.pdbx_strand_id
1 'polypeptide(L)'
;MKTISIDGHEEHIVERSDWPMEKVRETLKDETVAVIGYGVQGRGQSLNMKDNGIKVIIGLREGGHSWKLAQEDGWVPGETLLPIPEAKKKGTIIQY
;
A
#
# COMPACT_ATOMS: atom_id res chain seq x y z
N MET A 1 9.33 -20.03 6.42
CA MET A 1 10.58 -19.46 5.89
C MET A 1 11.46 -20.63 5.51
N LYS A 2 12.19 -20.52 4.40
CA LYS A 2 13.09 -21.57 3.93
C LYS A 2 14.44 -20.97 3.59
N THR A 3 15.50 -21.76 3.73
CA THR A 3 16.82 -21.43 3.19
C THR A 3 16.98 -22.19 1.88
N ILE A 4 17.38 -21.51 0.82
CA ILE A 4 17.73 -22.14 -0.46
C ILE A 4 19.16 -21.75 -0.83
N SER A 5 19.85 -22.63 -1.56
CA SER A 5 21.18 -22.35 -2.11
C SER A 5 21.06 -21.96 -3.58
N ILE A 6 21.47 -20.73 -3.94
CA ILE A 6 21.58 -20.25 -5.32
C ILE A 6 23.06 -19.98 -5.61
N ASP A 7 23.65 -20.71 -6.55
CA ASP A 7 25.07 -20.58 -6.92
C ASP A 7 26.05 -20.66 -5.74
N GLY A 8 25.76 -21.53 -4.77
CA GLY A 8 26.57 -21.71 -3.55
C GLY A 8 26.35 -20.66 -2.46
N HIS A 9 25.45 -19.69 -2.68
CA HIS A 9 25.04 -18.71 -1.68
C HIS A 9 23.72 -19.12 -1.02
N GLU A 10 23.70 -19.15 0.31
CA GLU A 10 22.47 -19.39 1.07
C GLU A 10 21.61 -18.12 1.14
N GLU A 11 20.35 -18.23 0.71
CA GLU A 11 19.35 -17.17 0.75
C GLU A 11 18.15 -17.58 1.60
N HIS A 12 17.65 -16.66 2.42
CA HIS A 12 16.43 -16.85 3.20
C HIS A 12 15.22 -16.33 2.45
N ILE A 13 14.27 -17.22 2.19
CA ILE A 13 13.05 -16.93 1.44
C ILE A 13 11.84 -17.02 2.33
N VAL A 14 10.96 -16.02 2.15
CA VAL A 14 9.63 -15.96 2.72
C VAL A 14 8.63 -16.32 1.63
N GLU A 15 7.89 -17.41 1.83
CA GLU A 15 6.86 -17.84 0.90
C GLU A 15 5.49 -17.24 1.28
N ARG A 16 4.54 -17.27 0.34
CA ARG A 16 3.16 -16.83 0.61
C ARG A 16 2.51 -17.59 1.77
N SER A 17 2.80 -18.87 1.92
CA SER A 17 2.32 -19.71 3.02
C SER A 17 2.85 -19.26 4.39
N ASP A 18 3.99 -18.56 4.45
CA ASP A 18 4.56 -18.03 5.70
C ASP A 18 3.84 -16.76 6.20
N TRP A 19 3.16 -16.08 5.28
CA TRP A 19 2.38 -14.86 5.51
C TRP A 19 0.99 -14.96 4.86
N PRO A 20 0.11 -15.82 5.41
CA PRO A 20 -1.29 -15.84 5.01
C PRO A 20 -1.91 -14.46 5.24
N MET A 21 -2.93 -14.10 4.44
CA MET A 21 -3.54 -12.77 4.49
C MET A 21 -4.14 -12.40 5.84
N GLU A 22 -4.62 -13.37 6.60
CA GLU A 22 -5.07 -13.15 7.98
C GLU A 22 -3.94 -12.61 8.87
N LYS A 23 -2.75 -13.23 8.81
CA LYS A 23 -1.58 -12.77 9.55
C LYS A 23 -1.11 -11.39 9.08
N VAL A 24 -1.16 -11.11 7.78
CA VAL A 24 -0.79 -9.79 7.24
C VAL A 24 -1.75 -8.71 7.75
N ARG A 25 -3.06 -8.97 7.71
CA ARG A 25 -4.08 -8.04 8.23
C ARG A 25 -3.91 -7.80 9.72
N GLU A 26 -3.69 -8.85 10.50
CA GLU A 26 -3.45 -8.73 11.95
C GLU A 26 -2.19 -7.91 12.24
N THR A 27 -1.13 -8.12 11.46
CA THR A 27 0.14 -7.38 11.61
C THR A 27 -0.02 -5.89 11.29
N LEU A 28 -0.88 -5.55 10.34
CA LEU A 28 -1.11 -4.17 9.88
C LEU A 28 -2.41 -3.55 10.40
N LYS A 29 -3.08 -4.19 11.38
CA LYS A 29 -4.43 -3.80 11.82
C LYS A 29 -4.51 -2.38 12.37
N ASP A 30 -3.44 -1.95 13.04
CA ASP A 30 -3.33 -0.63 13.66
C ASP A 30 -2.64 0.39 12.74
N GLU A 31 -2.17 -0.07 11.58
CA GLU A 31 -1.42 0.72 10.62
C GLU A 31 -2.33 1.37 9.59
N THR A 32 -1.92 2.53 9.08
CA THR A 32 -2.53 3.19 7.93
C THR A 32 -1.41 3.48 6.93
N VAL A 33 -1.47 2.85 5.77
CA VAL A 33 -0.49 3.04 4.70
C VAL A 33 -0.89 4.25 3.87
N ALA A 34 -0.11 5.32 3.95
CA ALA A 34 -0.26 6.48 3.07
C ALA A 34 0.62 6.32 1.83
N VAL A 35 -0.02 6.07 0.69
CA VAL A 35 0.66 6.00 -0.61
C VAL A 35 0.71 7.39 -1.22
N ILE A 36 1.90 7.94 -1.38
CA ILE A 36 2.13 9.28 -1.90
C ILE A 36 2.45 9.19 -3.39
N GLY A 37 1.55 9.67 -4.23
CA GLY A 37 1.66 9.51 -5.67
C GLY A 37 0.88 8.31 -6.20
N TYR A 38 0.43 8.44 -7.45
CA TYR A 38 -0.51 7.50 -8.07
C TYR A 38 -0.15 7.28 -9.54
N GLY A 39 1.16 7.05 -9.77
CA GLY A 39 1.68 6.52 -11.03
C GLY A 39 1.56 4.99 -11.08
N VAL A 40 2.37 4.33 -11.92
CA VAL A 40 2.28 2.87 -12.13
C VAL A 40 2.40 2.07 -10.82
N GLN A 41 3.42 2.36 -10.01
CA GLN A 41 3.64 1.64 -8.75
C GLN A 41 2.62 2.00 -7.69
N GLY A 42 2.40 3.30 -7.43
CA GLY A 42 1.43 3.77 -6.43
C GLY A 42 0.02 3.25 -6.68
N ARG A 43 -0.46 3.29 -7.93
CA ARG A 43 -1.77 2.75 -8.32
C ARG A 43 -1.82 1.24 -8.13
N GLY A 44 -0.88 0.48 -8.68
CA GLY A 44 -0.90 -0.98 -8.60
C GLY A 44 -0.78 -1.50 -7.16
N GLN A 45 0.13 -0.93 -6.37
CA GLN A 45 0.37 -1.36 -5.00
C GLN A 45 -0.79 -0.98 -4.07
N SER A 46 -1.33 0.23 -4.19
CA SER A 46 -2.45 0.67 -3.35
C SER A 46 -3.73 -0.12 -3.61
N LEU A 47 -4.04 -0.44 -4.87
CA LEU A 47 -5.18 -1.29 -5.23
C LEU A 47 -5.00 -2.72 -4.71
N ASN A 48 -3.82 -3.32 -4.90
CA ASN A 48 -3.53 -4.64 -4.35
C ASN A 48 -3.71 -4.68 -2.83
N MET A 49 -3.25 -3.65 -2.12
CA MET A 49 -3.43 -3.56 -0.66
C MET A 49 -4.90 -3.38 -0.27
N LYS A 50 -5.64 -2.51 -0.98
CA LYS A 50 -7.08 -2.28 -0.80
C LYS A 50 -7.88 -3.57 -0.98
N ASP A 51 -7.63 -4.32 -2.06
CA ASP A 51 -8.29 -5.59 -2.37
C ASP A 51 -8.00 -6.66 -1.31
N ASN A 52 -6.84 -6.60 -0.66
CA ASN A 52 -6.49 -7.47 0.45
C ASN A 52 -7.00 -6.98 1.81
N GLY A 53 -7.75 -5.87 1.88
CA GLY A 53 -8.36 -5.35 3.10
C GLY A 53 -7.38 -4.62 4.03
N ILE A 54 -6.26 -4.13 3.49
CA ILE A 54 -5.32 -3.27 4.22
C ILE A 54 -5.84 -1.84 4.21
N LYS A 55 -5.68 -1.12 5.32
CA LYS A 55 -6.08 0.28 5.43
C LYS A 55 -5.09 1.18 4.69
N VAL A 56 -5.52 1.65 3.52
CA VAL A 56 -4.72 2.50 2.63
C VAL A 56 -5.41 3.83 2.41
N ILE A 57 -4.62 4.89 2.37
CA ILE A 57 -5.04 6.23 1.94
C ILE A 57 -4.08 6.73 0.85
N ILE A 58 -4.60 7.52 -0.08
CA ILE A 58 -3.85 8.09 -1.20
C ILE A 58 -3.58 9.57 -0.94
N GLY A 59 -2.31 9.94 -0.98
CA GLY A 59 -1.85 11.33 -0.89
C GLY A 59 -1.52 11.89 -2.28
N LEU A 60 -2.28 12.87 -2.74
CA LEU A 60 -2.11 13.48 -4.07
C LEU A 60 -2.27 15.00 -4.04
N ARG A 61 -1.83 15.65 -5.13
CA ARG A 61 -2.19 17.05 -5.40
C ARG A 61 -3.62 17.08 -5.93
N GLU A 62 -4.46 17.92 -5.33
CA GLU A 62 -5.88 18.05 -5.69
C GLU A 62 -6.07 18.54 -7.13
N GLY A 63 -7.15 18.08 -7.77
CA GLY A 63 -7.58 18.55 -9.08
C GLY A 63 -6.77 18.06 -10.29
N GLY A 64 -5.64 17.37 -10.07
CA GLY A 64 -4.79 16.83 -11.13
C GLY A 64 -5.37 15.58 -11.83
N HIS A 65 -4.66 15.11 -12.86
CA HIS A 65 -5.04 13.89 -13.60
C HIS A 65 -5.07 12.64 -12.69
N SER A 66 -4.04 12.44 -11.88
CA SER A 66 -3.96 11.32 -10.94
C SER A 66 -5.05 11.36 -9.86
N TRP A 67 -5.50 12.55 -9.46
CA TRP A 67 -6.61 12.71 -8.53
C TRP A 67 -7.93 12.21 -9.12
N LYS A 68 -8.20 12.55 -10.38
CA LYS A 68 -9.36 12.04 -11.12
C LYS A 68 -9.30 10.53 -11.29
N LEU A 69 -8.15 10.02 -11.71
CA LEU A 69 -7.93 8.58 -11.85
C LEU A 69 -8.13 7.82 -10.53
N ALA A 70 -7.65 8.36 -9.41
CA ALA A 70 -7.87 7.75 -8.10
C ALA A 70 -9.37 7.71 -7.73
N GLN A 71 -10.15 8.75 -8.07
CA GLN A 71 -11.60 8.71 -7.86
C GLN A 71 -12.28 7.65 -8.72
N GLU A 72 -11.87 7.50 -9.97
CA GLU A 72 -12.39 6.45 -10.88
C GLU A 72 -12.10 5.04 -10.34
N ASP A 73 -10.96 4.84 -9.68
CA ASP A 73 -10.58 3.60 -8.99
C ASP A 73 -11.25 3.44 -7.60
N GLY A 74 -12.17 4.35 -7.25
CA GLY A 74 -12.98 4.29 -6.03
C GLY A 74 -12.26 4.75 -4.76
N TRP A 75 -11.27 5.64 -4.87
CA TRP A 75 -10.74 6.39 -3.73
C TRP A 75 -11.59 7.65 -3.50
N VAL A 76 -11.96 7.91 -2.25
CA VAL A 76 -12.99 8.90 -1.90
C VAL A 76 -12.32 10.16 -1.33
N PRO A 77 -12.50 11.34 -1.97
CA PRO A 77 -11.99 12.62 -1.46
C PRO A 77 -12.40 12.88 -0.02
N GLY A 78 -11.46 13.27 0.84
CA GLY A 78 -11.71 13.55 2.26
C GLY A 78 -11.74 12.32 3.17
N GLU A 79 -11.85 11.12 2.61
CA GLU A 79 -11.84 9.86 3.35
C GLU A 79 -10.57 9.06 3.09
N THR A 80 -10.42 8.57 1.86
CA THR A 80 -9.31 7.70 1.42
C THR A 80 -8.45 8.32 0.33
N LEU A 81 -8.83 9.48 -0.20
CA LEU A 81 -8.05 10.32 -1.11
C LEU A 81 -7.90 11.71 -0.49
N LEU A 82 -6.67 12.12 -0.22
CA LEU A 82 -6.35 13.29 0.59
C LEU A 82 -5.22 14.12 -0.03
N PRO A 83 -5.14 15.42 0.30
CA PRO A 83 -3.95 16.20 0.07
C PRO A 83 -2.72 15.57 0.73
N ILE A 84 -1.56 15.64 0.07
CA ILE A 84 -0.29 15.05 0.56
C ILE A 84 0.01 15.38 2.03
N PRO A 85 -0.09 16.65 2.50
CA PRO A 85 0.21 16.96 3.91
C PRO A 85 -0.70 16.25 4.90
N GLU A 86 -1.97 16.06 4.53
CA GLU A 86 -2.96 15.39 5.35
C GLU A 86 -2.76 13.88 5.35
N ALA A 87 -2.52 13.28 4.17
CA ALA A 87 -2.17 11.86 4.05
C ALA A 87 -0.94 11.51 4.88
N LYS A 88 0.11 12.35 4.82
CA LYS A 88 1.33 12.18 5.64
C LYS A 88 1.04 12.22 7.14
N LYS A 89 0.10 13.05 7.59
CA LYS A 89 -0.28 13.15 9.00
C LYS A 89 -1.09 11.95 9.48
N LYS A 90 -1.93 11.38 8.61
CA LYS A 90 -2.82 10.25 8.92
C LYS A 90 -2.14 8.88 8.74
N GLY A 91 -1.14 8.78 7.86
CA GLY A 91 -0.38 7.56 7.64
C GLY A 91 0.59 7.28 8.76
N THR A 92 0.61 6.04 9.25
CA THR A 92 1.64 5.53 10.16
C THR A 92 2.83 4.95 9.37
N ILE A 93 2.54 4.44 8.17
CA ILE A 93 3.52 4.01 7.17
C ILE A 93 3.39 4.92 5.95
N ILE A 94 4.51 5.49 5.50
CA ILE A 94 4.55 6.34 4.31
C ILE A 94 5.28 5.60 3.19
N GLN A 95 4.59 5.40 2.07
CA GLN A 95 5.11 4.76 0.86
C GLN A 95 5.19 5.81 -0.26
N TYR A 96 6.39 6.06 -0.77
CA TYR A 96 6.68 7.08 -1.79
C TYR A 96 7.70 6.58 -2.81
#